data_AF-A0A355QDY7-F1
#
_entry.id   AF-A0A355QDY7-F1
#
_cell.length_a   1.000
_cell.length_b   1.000
_cell.length_c   1.000
_cell.angle_alpha   90.00
_cell.angle_beta   90.00
_cell.angle_gamma   90.00
#
_symmetry.space_group_name_H-M   'P 1'
#
loop_
_entity.id
_entity.type
_entity.pdbx_description
1 polymer ?
#
loop_
_entity_poly.entity_id
_entity_poly.type
_entity_poly.pdbx_seq_one_letter_code
_entity_poly.pdbx_strand_id
1 'polypeptide(L)' 'VFRGYRIQHSNLLGPYKGGVRFHPAVNLDEVKALASWMTWKS' A
#
# COMPACT_ATOMS: atom_id res chain seq x y z
N VAL A 1 20.07 -6.41 -5.98
CA VAL A 1 19.10 -6.64 -4.87
C VAL A 1 18.19 -5.43 -4.81
N PHE A 2 16.87 -5.61 -4.86
CA PHE A 2 15.88 -4.51 -4.83
C PHE A 2 15.00 -4.64 -3.58
N ARG A 3 14.63 -3.51 -2.97
CA ARG A 3 13.69 -3.46 -1.84
C ARG A 3 12.28 -3.19 -2.37
N GLY A 4 11.34 -4.05 -2.01
CA GLY A 4 9.92 -3.91 -2.34
C GLY A 4 9.07 -3.90 -1.07
N TYR A 5 7.98 -3.13 -1.09
CA TYR A 5 7.04 -3.03 0.02
C TYR A 5 5.62 -3.35 -0.46
N ARG A 6 4.89 -4.16 0.31
CA ARG A 6 3.46 -4.41 0.13
C ARG A 6 2.79 -4.34 1.50
N ILE A 7 1.82 -3.45 1.65
CA ILE A 7 1.14 -3.22 2.92
C ILE A 7 -0.35 -3.48 2.75
N GLN A 8 -0.91 -4.22 3.70
CA GLN A 8 -2.29 -4.63 3.79
C GLN A 8 -2.91 -3.95 5.01
N HIS A 9 -3.74 -2.93 4.80
CA HIS A 9 -4.26 -2.13 5.90
C HIS A 9 -5.49 -2.75 6.58
N SER A 10 -6.50 -3.20 5.82
CA SER A 10 -7.69 -3.87 6.37
C SER A 10 -8.32 -4.83 5.35
N ASN A 11 -8.87 -5.93 5.84
CA ASN A 11 -9.59 -6.96 5.07
C ASN A 11 -11.09 -7.03 5.45
N LEU A 12 -11.61 -6.05 6.19
CA LEU A 12 -12.98 -6.11 6.73
C LEU A 12 -14.06 -6.14 5.63
N LEU A 13 -13.82 -5.46 4.51
CA LEU A 13 -14.77 -5.28 3.41
C LEU A 13 -14.48 -6.19 2.20
N GLY A 14 -13.58 -7.16 2.36
CA GLY A 14 -13.15 -8.06 1.29
C GLY A 14 -11.67 -7.90 0.91
N PRO A 15 -11.24 -8.52 -0.21
CA PRO A 15 -9.83 -8.69 -0.54
C PRO A 15 -9.08 -7.36 -0.76
N TYR A 16 -7.81 -7.35 -0.38
CA TYR A 16 -6.96 -6.15 -0.46
C TYR A 16 -6.86 -5.60 -1.89
N LYS A 17 -7.19 -4.31 -2.05
CA LYS A 17 -7.10 -3.59 -3.32
C LYS A 17 -6.07 -2.48 -3.23
N GLY A 18 -5.11 -2.47 -4.16
CA GLY A 18 -4.07 -1.43 -4.22
C GLY A 18 -3.05 -1.66 -5.34
N GLY A 19 -2.63 -0.58 -5.99
CA GLY A 19 -1.69 -0.60 -7.11
C GLY A 19 -0.24 -0.90 -6.70
N VAL A 20 0.64 -1.02 -7.70
CA VAL A 20 2.10 -1.16 -7.53
C VAL A 20 2.76 0.11 -8.03
N ARG A 21 3.73 0.63 -7.28
CA ARG A 21 4.51 1.83 -7.63
C ARG A 21 5.98 1.47 -7.77
N PHE A 22 6.61 1.98 -8.82
CA PHE A 22 8.05 1.89 -9.04
C PHE A 22 8.62 3.31 -8.98
N HIS A 23 9.31 3.62 -7.88
CA HIS A 23 9.97 4.90 -7.69
C HIS A 23 11.24 4.72 -6.86
N PRO A 24 12.37 5.37 -7.22
CA PRO A 24 13.63 5.20 -6.50
C PRO A 24 13.59 5.72 -5.06
N ALA A 25 12.69 6.67 -4.75
CA ALA A 25 12.52 7.25 -3.41
C ALA A 25 11.31 6.70 -2.65
N VAL A 26 10.91 5.45 -2.88
CA VAL A 26 9.78 4.83 -2.16
C VAL A 26 10.14 4.58 -0.69
N ASN A 27 9.28 5.05 0.21
CA ASN A 27 9.42 4.90 1.66
C ASN A 27 8.31 4.02 2.25
N LEU A 28 8.61 3.31 3.33
CA LEU A 28 7.64 2.44 4.02
C LEU A 28 6.43 3.22 4.54
N ASP A 29 6.67 4.39 5.14
CA ASP A 29 5.61 5.23 5.71
C ASP A 29 4.66 5.78 4.65
N GLU A 30 5.20 6.13 3.47
CA GLU A 30 4.39 6.56 2.32
C GLU A 30 3.46 5.43 1.87
N VAL A 31 4.01 4.22 1.66
CA VAL A 31 3.22 3.06 1.23
C VAL A 31 2.17 2.69 2.29
N LYS A 32 2.46 2.89 3.58
CA LYS A 32 1.51 2.66 4.68
C LYS A 32 0.37 3.67 4.65
N ALA A 33 0.69 4.95 4.49
CA ALA A 33 -0.33 5.99 4.33
C ALA A 33 -1.24 5.72 3.12
N LEU A 34 -0.67 5.35 1.97
CA LEU A 34 -1.43 5.00 0.77
C LEU A 34 -2.34 3.77 0.98
N ALA A 35 -1.85 2.74 1.68
CA ALA A 35 -2.65 1.56 2.00
C ALA A 35 -3.84 1.89 2.92
N SER A 36 -3.64 2.79 3.90
CA SER A 36 -4.74 3.35 4.68
C SER A 36 -5.73 4.06 3.77
N TRP A 37 -5.30 5.01 2.94
CA TRP A 37 -6.20 5.72 2.02
C TRP A 37 -7.01 4.80 1.09
N MET A 38 -6.43 3.68 0.65
CA MET A 38 -7.16 2.69 -0.16
C MET A 38 -8.32 2.02 0.57
N THR A 39 -8.24 1.85 1.89
CA THR A 39 -9.32 1.27 2.70
C THR A 39 -10.47 2.24 2.90
N TRP A 40 -10.17 3.54 3.04
CA TRP A 40 -11.19 4.56 3.28
C TRP A 40 -11.84 5.07 1.99
N LYS A 41 -11.16 4.88 0.86
CA LYS A 41 -11.70 5.18 -0.47
C LYS A 41 -12.74 4.15 -0.92
N SER A 42 -12.62 2.90 -0.47
CA SER A 42 -13.47 1.77 -0.90
C SER A 42 -14.80 1.73 -0.17
#